data_AF-A0A345QFP9-F1
#
_entry.id   AF-A0A345QFP9-F1
#
_cell.length_a   1.000
_cell.length_b   1.000
_cell.length_c   1.000
_cell.angle_alpha   90.00
_cell.angle_beta   90.00
_cell.angle_gamma   90.00
#
_symmetry.space_group_name_H-M   'P 1'
#
loop_
_entity.id
_entity.type
_entity.pdbx_description
1 polymer ?
#
loop_
_entity_poly.entity_id
_entity_poly.type
_entity_poly.pdbx_seq_one_letter_code
_entity_poly.pdbx_strand_id
1 'polypeptide(L)'
;MLREGVLAGVYTVSVNTENAQERIVLKTINADLTSKIMANLLQKAADEGRIELPASLNTTDGNVDMDTLLFNLVQTSLAEDGTEEGAEAAREMSRRAFAASRAKIREIEGKRIYVVEPGDSLAYLSLQFYGRPSDYHRIFQANRPLLKSPDLIQIGQRLIIPG
;
A
#
# COMPACT_ATOMS: atom_id res chain seq x y z
N MET A 1 -8.47 18.69 1.29
CA MET A 1 -7.06 18.90 1.68
C MET A 1 -6.10 17.83 1.12
N LEU A 2 -6.20 16.53 1.44
CA LEU A 2 -5.26 15.53 0.91
C LEU A 2 -5.42 15.27 -0.60
N ARG A 3 -6.66 15.00 -1.07
CA ARG A 3 -6.96 14.87 -2.52
C ARG A 3 -6.56 16.12 -3.30
N GLU A 4 -6.97 17.29 -2.82
CA GLU A 4 -6.65 18.58 -3.46
C GLU A 4 -5.15 18.86 -3.47
N GLY A 5 -4.42 18.49 -2.41
CA GLY A 5 -2.96 18.58 -2.38
C GLY A 5 -2.31 17.66 -3.42
N VAL A 6 -2.88 16.47 -3.66
CA VAL A 6 -2.42 15.57 -4.72
C VAL A 6 -2.70 16.13 -6.11
N LEU A 7 -3.92 16.63 -6.36
CA LEU A 7 -4.29 17.27 -7.63
C LEU A 7 -3.40 18.49 -7.92
N ALA A 8 -3.13 19.31 -6.92
CA ALA A 8 -2.25 20.47 -7.05
C ALA A 8 -0.75 20.09 -7.21
N GLY A 9 -0.40 18.79 -7.17
CA GLY A 9 0.99 18.32 -7.24
C GLY A 9 1.82 18.59 -5.97
N VAL A 10 1.17 19.03 -4.88
CA VAL A 10 1.76 19.47 -3.61
C VAL A 10 1.91 18.26 -2.66
N TYR A 11 2.48 17.17 -3.17
CA TYR A 11 2.70 15.94 -2.42
C TYR A 11 3.99 15.23 -2.86
N THR A 12 4.55 14.47 -1.92
CA THR A 12 5.69 13.59 -2.17
C THR A 12 5.32 12.17 -1.76
N VAL A 13 5.78 11.21 -2.56
CA VAL A 13 5.84 9.81 -2.15
C VAL A 13 7.27 9.59 -1.71
N SER A 14 7.47 9.37 -0.42
CA SER A 14 8.80 9.21 0.16
C SER A 14 8.91 7.88 0.86
N VAL A 15 10.13 7.35 0.93
CA VAL A 15 10.44 6.22 1.82
C VAL A 15 10.74 6.81 3.19
N ASN A 16 9.94 6.46 4.20
CA ASN A 16 10.24 6.75 5.59
C ASN A 16 10.90 5.52 6.21
N THR A 17 12.01 5.70 6.93
CA THR A 17 12.66 4.63 7.67
C THR A 17 12.25 4.72 9.13
N GLU A 18 11.28 3.91 9.54
CA GLU A 18 10.88 3.76 10.94
C GLU A 18 11.23 2.36 11.42
N ASN A 19 11.87 2.24 12.59
CA ASN A 19 12.27 0.95 13.17
C ASN A 19 13.07 0.04 12.22
N ALA A 20 13.97 0.64 11.42
CA ALA A 20 14.75 -0.04 10.38
C ALA A 20 13.94 -0.67 9.23
N GLN A 21 12.64 -0.35 9.12
CA GLN A 21 11.79 -0.70 7.99
C GLN A 21 11.54 0.53 7.11
N GLU A 22 11.75 0.35 5.81
CA GLU A 22 11.50 1.36 4.79
C GLU A 22 10.05 1.27 4.31
N ARG A 23 9.24 2.28 4.60
CA ARG A 23 7.82 2.36 4.20
C ARG A 23 7.58 3.45 3.17
N ILE A 24 6.89 3.10 2.07
CA ILE A 24 6.35 4.09 1.14
C ILE A 24 5.22 4.84 1.83
N VAL A 25 5.40 6.14 2.06
CA VAL A 25 4.41 7.00 2.70
C VAL A 25 4.04 8.19 1.82
N LEU A 26 2.78 8.61 1.91
CA LEU A 26 2.28 9.82 1.27
C LEU A 26 2.50 11.01 2.20
N LYS A 27 3.37 11.95 1.82
CA LYS A 27 3.55 13.22 2.53
C LYS A 27 3.00 14.37 1.69
N THR A 28 2.36 15.34 2.33
CA THR A 28 1.88 16.57 1.67
C THR A 28 2.50 17.78 2.36
N ILE A 29 2.71 18.88 1.62
CA ILE A 29 3.63 19.98 2.02
C ILE A 29 3.17 20.76 3.27
N ASN A 30 2.01 20.46 3.87
CA ASN A 30 1.57 21.05 5.15
C ASN A 30 0.85 20.06 6.09
N ALA A 31 1.04 18.75 5.92
CA ALA A 31 0.05 17.78 6.44
C ALA A 31 0.63 16.45 6.94
N ASP A 32 1.87 16.43 7.44
CA ASP A 32 2.36 15.27 8.23
C ASP A 32 1.40 14.96 9.39
N LEU A 33 0.93 16.00 10.08
CA LEU A 33 -0.12 15.89 11.10
C LEU A 33 -1.45 15.38 10.52
N THR A 34 -1.81 15.77 9.29
CA THR A 34 -3.07 15.33 8.67
C THR A 34 -3.06 13.86 8.29
N SER A 35 -1.93 13.33 7.78
CA SER A 35 -1.82 11.89 7.51
C SER A 35 -1.99 11.07 8.79
N LYS A 36 -1.32 11.47 9.88
CA LYS A 36 -1.45 10.85 11.21
C LYS A 36 -2.85 10.99 11.81
N ILE A 37 -3.48 12.16 11.69
CA ILE A 37 -4.87 12.36 12.13
C ILE A 37 -5.82 11.45 11.35
N MET A 38 -5.67 11.36 10.02
CA MET A 38 -6.53 10.52 9.19
C MET A 38 -6.33 9.04 9.50
N ALA A 39 -5.09 8.57 9.68
CA ALA A 39 -4.81 7.21 10.14
C ALA A 39 -5.50 6.91 11.48
N ASN A 40 -5.40 7.81 12.46
CA ASN A 40 -6.06 7.65 13.76
C ASN A 40 -7.59 7.65 13.67
N LEU A 41 -8.17 8.49 12.79
CA LEU A 41 -9.61 8.53 12.55
C LEU A 41 -10.10 7.24 11.89
N LEU A 42 -9.36 6.70 10.91
CA LEU A 42 -9.66 5.43 10.25
C LEU A 42 -9.57 4.27 11.24
N GLN A 43 -8.52 4.22 12.04
CA GLN A 43 -8.39 3.20 13.10
C GLN A 43 -9.57 3.26 14.07
N LYS A 44 -9.91 4.44 14.58
CA LYS A 44 -11.04 4.61 15.50
C LYS A 44 -12.36 4.19 14.85
N ALA A 45 -12.59 4.54 13.58
CA ALA A 45 -13.80 4.14 12.88
C ALA A 45 -13.90 2.62 12.71
N ALA A 46 -12.76 1.94 12.50
CA ALA A 46 -12.71 0.49 12.41
C ALA A 46 -12.96 -0.18 13.76
N ASP A 47 -12.34 0.33 14.83
CA ASP A 47 -12.55 -0.15 16.20
C ASP A 47 -14.01 0.00 16.65
N GLU A 48 -14.68 1.06 16.19
CA GLU A 48 -16.09 1.32 16.42
C GLU A 48 -17.02 0.53 15.47
N GLY A 49 -16.48 -0.30 14.57
CA GLY A 49 -17.24 -1.11 13.61
C GLY A 49 -17.98 -0.28 12.54
N ARG A 50 -17.61 0.98 12.34
CA ARG A 50 -18.22 1.86 11.34
C ARG A 50 -17.67 1.64 9.93
N ILE A 51 -16.46 1.10 9.85
CA ILE A 51 -15.83 0.71 8.59
C ILE A 51 -15.26 -0.70 8.72
N GLU A 52 -15.32 -1.46 7.63
CA GLU A 52 -14.62 -2.74 7.52
C GLU A 52 -13.26 -2.52 6.86
N LEU A 53 -12.21 -3.02 7.49
CA LEU A 53 -10.86 -2.94 6.97
C LEU A 53 -10.55 -4.16 6.09
N PRO A 54 -10.04 -3.98 4.88
CA PRO A 54 -9.58 -5.09 4.05
C PRO A 54 -8.52 -5.93 4.76
N ALA A 55 -8.73 -7.25 4.82
CA ALA A 55 -7.78 -8.21 5.39
C ALA A 55 -6.37 -8.12 4.77
N SER A 56 -6.25 -7.67 3.52
CA SER A 56 -4.96 -7.44 2.85
C SER A 56 -4.06 -6.39 3.53
N LEU A 57 -4.60 -5.57 4.44
CA LEU A 57 -3.87 -4.55 5.20
C LEU A 57 -3.29 -5.09 6.50
N ASN A 58 -3.66 -6.32 6.90
CA ASN A 58 -3.08 -6.94 8.08
C ASN A 58 -1.60 -7.19 7.83
N THR A 59 -0.78 -6.68 8.73
CA THR A 59 0.66 -6.81 8.66
C THR A 59 1.12 -8.08 9.36
N THR A 60 2.33 -8.56 9.04
CA THR A 60 2.90 -9.77 9.66
C THR A 60 3.08 -9.69 11.18
N ASP A 61 3.13 -8.48 11.73
CA ASP A 61 3.25 -8.19 13.16
C ASP A 61 1.89 -7.99 13.86
N GLY A 62 0.78 -8.23 13.15
CA GLY A 62 -0.59 -8.19 13.70
C GLY A 62 -1.21 -6.80 13.79
N ASN A 63 -0.57 -5.81 13.17
CA ASN A 63 -1.10 -4.45 13.05
C ASN A 63 -1.88 -4.29 11.74
N VAL A 64 -2.47 -3.10 11.54
CA VAL A 64 -3.10 -2.71 10.27
C VAL A 64 -2.27 -1.60 9.63
N ASP A 65 -1.97 -1.75 8.35
CA ASP A 65 -1.21 -0.77 7.59
C ASP A 65 -2.07 0.43 7.16
N MET A 66 -2.20 1.40 8.06
CA MET A 66 -2.99 2.61 7.83
C MET A 66 -2.40 3.55 6.78
N ASP A 67 -1.08 3.57 6.60
CA ASP A 67 -0.44 4.39 5.57
C ASP A 67 -0.78 3.87 4.17
N THR A 68 -0.71 2.55 4.00
CA THR A 68 -1.12 1.89 2.74
C THR A 68 -2.62 2.06 2.50
N LEU A 69 -3.46 2.00 3.54
CA LEU A 69 -4.89 2.29 3.41
C LEU A 69 -5.12 3.72 2.94
N LEU A 70 -4.47 4.71 3.57
CA LEU A 70 -4.61 6.11 3.20
C LEU A 70 -4.16 6.35 1.75
N PHE A 71 -3.04 5.75 1.35
CA PHE A 71 -2.57 5.80 -0.04
C PHE A 71 -3.63 5.23 -0.99
N ASN A 72 -4.18 4.06 -0.66
CA ASN A 72 -5.21 3.40 -1.47
C ASN A 72 -6.46 4.28 -1.60
N LEU A 73 -6.97 4.83 -0.50
CA LEU A 73 -8.16 5.68 -0.50
C LEU A 73 -7.98 6.94 -1.35
N VAL A 74 -6.82 7.61 -1.22
CA VAL A 74 -6.53 8.80 -2.03
C VAL A 74 -6.40 8.44 -3.51
N GLN A 75 -5.69 7.37 -3.84
CA GLN A 75 -5.52 6.90 -5.21
C GLN A 75 -6.85 6.50 -5.86
N THR A 76 -7.69 5.74 -5.15
CA THR A 76 -9.02 5.33 -5.63
C THR A 76 -9.93 6.55 -5.81
N SER A 77 -9.94 7.48 -4.83
CA SER A 77 -10.74 8.70 -4.93
C SER A 77 -10.37 9.57 -6.13
N LEU A 78 -9.09 9.59 -6.54
CA LEU A 78 -8.64 10.30 -7.73
C LEU A 78 -8.98 9.54 -9.01
N ALA A 79 -8.83 8.22 -9.01
CA ALA A 79 -9.13 7.39 -10.18
C ALA A 79 -10.63 7.35 -10.52
N GLU A 80 -11.49 7.46 -9.51
CA GLU A 80 -12.96 7.32 -9.63
C GLU A 80 -13.69 8.66 -9.69
N ASP A 81 -13.00 9.81 -9.68
CA ASP A 81 -13.66 11.13 -9.70
C ASP A 81 -14.24 11.55 -11.07
N GLY A 82 -14.03 10.74 -12.10
CA GLY A 82 -14.54 10.96 -13.46
C GLY A 82 -13.79 12.03 -14.25
N THR A 83 -12.67 12.54 -13.74
CA THR A 83 -11.85 13.55 -14.41
C THR A 83 -10.56 12.96 -14.99
N GLU A 84 -10.09 13.51 -16.11
CA GLU A 84 -8.79 13.12 -16.68
C GLU A 84 -7.63 13.51 -15.76
N GLU A 85 -7.74 14.66 -15.09
CA GLU A 85 -6.77 15.15 -14.13
C GLU A 85 -6.62 14.21 -12.92
N GLY A 86 -7.74 13.77 -12.33
CA GLY A 86 -7.76 12.79 -11.24
C GLY A 86 -7.18 11.44 -11.69
N ALA A 87 -7.57 10.96 -12.87
CA ALA A 87 -7.02 9.72 -13.43
C ALA A 87 -5.50 9.81 -13.63
N GLU A 88 -4.98 10.93 -14.14
CA GLU A 88 -3.55 11.12 -14.34
C GLU A 88 -2.80 11.28 -13.02
N ALA A 89 -3.37 11.99 -12.05
CA ALA A 89 -2.81 12.09 -10.71
C ALA A 89 -2.70 10.71 -10.03
N ALA A 90 -3.72 9.85 -10.16
CA ALA A 90 -3.68 8.49 -9.63
C ALA A 90 -2.61 7.62 -10.32
N ARG A 91 -2.44 7.75 -11.64
CA ARG A 91 -1.35 7.08 -12.39
C ARG A 91 0.02 7.57 -11.95
N GLU A 92 0.16 8.88 -11.74
CA GLU A 92 1.42 9.47 -11.25
C GLU A 92 1.75 8.97 -9.83
N MET A 93 0.76 8.89 -8.94
CA MET A 93 0.95 8.26 -7.63
C MET A 93 1.47 6.82 -7.75
N SER A 94 0.88 6.01 -8.66
CA SER A 94 1.36 4.64 -8.91
C SER A 94 2.82 4.62 -9.38
N ARG A 95 3.17 5.49 -10.35
CA ARG A 95 4.53 5.59 -10.89
C ARG A 95 5.53 5.96 -9.80
N ARG A 96 5.20 6.94 -8.96
CA ARG A 96 6.05 7.39 -7.84
C ARG A 96 6.22 6.32 -6.78
N ALA A 97 5.15 5.61 -6.40
CA ALA A 97 5.24 4.51 -5.45
C ALA A 97 6.11 3.37 -5.98
N PHE A 98 5.91 2.97 -7.23
CA PHE A 98 6.75 1.96 -7.87
C PHE A 98 8.23 2.39 -7.95
N ALA A 99 8.50 3.65 -8.31
CA ALA A 99 9.86 4.19 -8.36
C ALA A 99 10.52 4.32 -6.98
N ALA A 100 9.74 4.53 -5.92
CA ALA A 100 10.22 4.60 -4.55
C ALA A 100 10.49 3.21 -3.93
N SER A 101 9.93 2.15 -4.53
CA SER A 101 10.06 0.78 -4.03
C SER A 101 11.53 0.33 -3.97
N ARG A 102 11.90 -0.27 -2.83
CA ARG A 102 13.23 -0.85 -2.59
C ARG A 102 13.18 -2.39 -2.48
N ALA A 103 12.02 -2.98 -2.71
CA ALA A 103 11.78 -4.39 -2.53
C ALA A 103 12.70 -5.24 -3.42
N LYS A 104 13.35 -6.24 -2.82
CA LYS A 104 14.30 -7.12 -3.52
C LYS A 104 13.62 -8.41 -3.93
N ILE A 105 13.60 -8.68 -5.23
CA ILE A 105 13.10 -9.94 -5.79
C ILE A 105 14.28 -10.85 -6.14
N ARG A 106 14.09 -12.16 -5.99
CA ARG A 106 14.95 -13.19 -6.56
C ARG A 106 14.23 -13.88 -7.72
N GLU A 107 14.90 -14.01 -8.86
CA GLU A 107 14.40 -14.82 -9.97
C GLU A 107 14.81 -16.29 -9.78
N ILE A 108 13.82 -17.17 -9.71
CA ILE A 108 14.01 -18.61 -9.54
C ILE A 108 13.08 -19.33 -10.51
N GLU A 109 13.65 -20.10 -11.42
CA GLU A 109 12.90 -20.84 -12.45
C GLU A 109 11.95 -19.93 -13.26
N GLY A 110 12.40 -18.72 -13.60
CA GLY A 110 11.59 -17.74 -14.33
C GLY A 110 10.46 -17.10 -13.52
N LYS A 111 10.38 -17.36 -12.20
CA LYS A 111 9.42 -16.73 -11.29
C LYS A 111 10.11 -15.67 -10.45
N ARG A 112 9.44 -14.53 -10.29
CA ARG A 112 9.82 -13.47 -9.37
C ARG A 112 9.38 -13.86 -7.96
N ILE A 113 10.34 -14.09 -7.07
CA ILE A 113 10.09 -14.47 -5.68
C ILE A 113 10.50 -13.35 -4.74
N TYR A 114 9.56 -12.94 -3.90
CA TYR A 114 9.82 -12.05 -2.76
C TYR A 114 9.81 -12.86 -1.45
N VAL A 115 10.63 -12.46 -0.49
CA VAL A 115 10.65 -13.04 0.86
C VAL A 115 10.04 -12.01 1.78
N VAL A 116 8.91 -12.36 2.40
CA VAL A 116 8.15 -11.46 3.28
C VAL A 116 9.02 -10.99 4.44
N GLU A 117 9.04 -9.68 4.64
CA GLU A 117 9.78 -8.98 5.68
C GLU A 117 8.82 -8.61 6.83
N PRO A 118 9.35 -8.34 8.05
CA PRO A 118 8.53 -7.86 9.14
C PRO A 118 7.82 -6.55 8.76
N GLY A 119 6.53 -6.44 9.11
CA GLY A 119 5.70 -5.25 8.88
C GLY A 119 5.02 -5.21 7.51
N ASP A 120 5.25 -6.20 6.65
CA ASP A 120 4.59 -6.34 5.35
C ASP A 120 3.11 -6.65 5.51
N SER A 121 2.30 -6.08 4.63
CA SER A 121 0.93 -6.49 4.34
C SER A 121 0.80 -6.82 2.86
N LEU A 122 -0.18 -7.62 2.45
CA LEU A 122 -0.33 -7.99 1.04
C LEU A 122 -0.66 -6.77 0.16
N ALA A 123 -1.41 -5.81 0.71
CA ALA A 123 -1.66 -4.52 0.08
C ALA A 123 -0.37 -3.69 -0.07
N TYR A 124 0.51 -3.68 0.93
CA TYR A 124 1.78 -2.97 0.84
C TYR A 124 2.72 -3.59 -0.19
N LEU A 125 2.79 -4.92 -0.26
CA LEU A 125 3.54 -5.60 -1.33
C LEU A 125 2.99 -5.24 -2.72
N SER A 126 1.67 -5.14 -2.85
CA SER A 126 1.04 -4.68 -4.09
C SER A 126 1.41 -3.23 -4.43
N LEU A 127 1.49 -2.35 -3.44
CA LEU A 127 1.99 -0.99 -3.61
C LEU A 127 3.44 -0.99 -4.10
N GLN A 128 4.30 -1.81 -3.51
CA GLN A 128 5.72 -1.91 -3.88
C GLN A 128 5.95 -2.46 -5.29
N PHE A 129 5.14 -3.41 -5.75
CA PHE A 129 5.37 -4.11 -7.02
C PHE A 129 4.51 -3.60 -8.18
N TYR A 130 3.36 -3.00 -7.91
CA TYR A 130 2.43 -2.50 -8.94
C TYR A 130 2.07 -1.03 -8.78
N GLY A 131 2.50 -0.36 -7.70
CA GLY A 131 2.13 1.03 -7.42
C GLY A 131 0.66 1.19 -7.00
N ARG A 132 -0.03 0.08 -6.71
CA ARG A 132 -1.48 0.05 -6.41
C ARG A 132 -1.77 -0.94 -5.29
N PRO A 133 -2.20 -0.49 -4.11
CA PRO A 133 -2.52 -1.41 -3.02
C PRO A 133 -3.69 -2.36 -3.35
N SER A 134 -4.67 -1.89 -4.15
CA SER A 134 -5.84 -2.65 -4.59
C SER A 134 -5.53 -3.85 -5.51
N ASP A 135 -4.33 -3.90 -6.10
CA ASP A 135 -3.89 -4.99 -6.98
C ASP A 135 -3.37 -6.24 -6.22
N TYR A 136 -3.51 -6.26 -4.88
CA TYR A 136 -3.03 -7.34 -4.02
C TYR A 136 -3.61 -8.71 -4.40
N HIS A 137 -4.80 -8.72 -5.00
CA HIS A 137 -5.48 -9.92 -5.47
C HIS A 137 -4.62 -10.70 -6.48
N ARG A 138 -3.76 -10.03 -7.26
CA ARG A 138 -2.83 -10.68 -8.18
C ARG A 138 -1.82 -11.54 -7.43
N ILE A 139 -1.21 -10.98 -6.38
CA ILE A 139 -0.27 -11.70 -5.51
C ILE A 139 -1.01 -12.83 -4.79
N PHE A 140 -2.20 -12.55 -4.26
CA PHE A 140 -3.00 -13.57 -3.59
C PHE A 140 -3.30 -14.77 -4.51
N GLN A 141 -3.77 -14.51 -5.72
CA GLN A 141 -4.12 -15.52 -6.73
C GLN A 141 -2.92 -16.38 -7.10
N ALA A 142 -1.76 -15.76 -7.37
CA ALA A 142 -0.52 -16.47 -7.70
C ALA A 142 -0.04 -17.41 -6.57
N ASN A 143 -0.43 -17.14 -5.32
CA ASN A 143 0.01 -17.88 -4.14
C ASN A 143 -1.10 -18.72 -3.49
N ARG A 144 -2.31 -18.82 -4.07
CA ARG A 144 -3.46 -19.56 -3.50
C ARG A 144 -3.18 -20.98 -3.00
N PRO A 145 -2.30 -21.79 -3.64
CA PRO A 145 -1.97 -23.10 -3.12
C PRO A 145 -1.43 -23.03 -1.68
N LEU A 146 -0.67 -21.98 -1.35
CA LEU A 146 0.04 -21.79 -0.09
C LEU A 146 -0.57 -20.70 0.81
N LEU A 147 -1.27 -19.72 0.25
CA LEU A 147 -1.87 -18.59 0.97
C LEU A 147 -3.40 -18.67 0.92
N LYS A 148 -4.00 -19.09 2.03
CA LYS A 148 -5.45 -19.35 2.11
C LYS A 148 -6.30 -18.09 2.25
N SER A 149 -5.74 -17.05 2.84
CA SER A 149 -6.39 -15.75 3.07
C SER A 149 -5.35 -14.62 2.93
N PRO A 150 -5.73 -13.42 2.46
CA PRO A 150 -4.79 -12.32 2.18
C PRO A 150 -4.11 -11.71 3.42
N ASP A 151 -4.63 -11.99 4.61
CA ASP A 151 -4.09 -11.57 5.92
C ASP A 151 -3.13 -12.60 6.55
N LEU A 152 -2.93 -13.77 5.93
CA LEU A 152 -2.16 -14.86 6.51
C LEU A 152 -0.72 -14.94 6.00
N ILE A 153 -0.14 -13.81 5.58
CA ILE A 153 1.28 -13.77 5.22
C ILE A 153 2.16 -13.83 6.47
N GLN A 154 3.29 -14.53 6.38
CA GLN A 154 4.20 -14.73 7.50
C GLN A 154 5.62 -14.26 7.16
N ILE A 155 6.35 -13.76 8.15
CA ILE A 155 7.75 -13.35 8.00
C ILE A 155 8.58 -14.53 7.47
N GLY A 156 9.40 -14.28 6.44
CA GLY A 156 10.21 -15.30 5.78
C GLY A 156 9.46 -16.15 4.75
N GLN A 157 8.14 -16.00 4.63
CA GLN A 157 7.36 -16.69 3.60
C GLN A 157 7.78 -16.23 2.21
N ARG A 158 7.86 -17.17 1.27
CA ARG A 158 8.22 -16.90 -0.13
C ARG A 158 6.94 -16.70 -0.94
N LEU A 159 6.77 -15.52 -1.52
CA LEU A 159 5.64 -15.19 -2.37
C LEU A 159 6.07 -15.02 -3.82
N ILE A 160 5.27 -15.58 -4.73
CA ILE A 160 5.37 -15.33 -6.16
C ILE A 160 4.77 -13.96 -6.45
N ILE A 161 5.54 -13.09 -7.11
CA ILE A 161 5.12 -11.75 -7.53
C ILE A 161 4.83 -11.77 -9.04
N PRO A 162 3.57 -11.95 -9.48
CA PRO A 162 3.25 -12.03 -10.90
C PRO A 162 3.60 -10.73 -11.64
N GLY A 163 4.06 -10.86 -12.89
CA GLY A 163 4.26 -9.75 -13.84
C GLY A 163 3.01 -8.93 -14.04
#